data_AF-A0A962M298-F1
#
_entry.id   AF-A0A962M298-F1
#
_cell.length_a   1.000
_cell.length_b   1.000
_cell.length_c   1.000
_cell.angle_alpha   90.00
_cell.angle_beta   90.00
_cell.angle_gamma   90.00
#
_symmetry.space_group_name_H-M   'P 1'
#
loop_
_entity.id
_entity.type
_entity.pdbx_description
1 polymer ?
#
loop_
_entity_poly.entity_id
_entity_poly.type
_entity_poly.pdbx_seq_one_letter_code
_entity_poly.pdbx_strand_id
1 'polypeptide(L)'
;MDIDFDLPSWFDAEKHFECRRASMVNQDVLEPHPCGYYFENIPLCNGISAIPYEVANELGFQKIDFLSLRFLDTLSFEDLQKFREQEPQWYLLQKEEYVSKLMHLGTRDSEGKLKHLHVLQYIKPSCLEEVADVLSLIRPKNINYIEQYIINKQYVRSKIYSQNGDGYLFKRSHAFSYAQNIGVQLNFLVSKKSFLDNEFLIY
;
A
#
# COMPACT_ATOMS: atom_id res chain seq x y z
N MET A 1 10.54 -14.68 -4.56
CA MET A 1 9.39 -14.25 -3.74
C MET A 1 9.52 -12.75 -3.50
N ASP A 2 8.43 -12.01 -3.32
CA ASP A 2 8.44 -10.54 -3.15
C ASP A 2 8.14 -10.24 -1.67
N ILE A 3 9.06 -9.59 -0.98
CA ILE A 3 8.98 -9.29 0.46
C ILE A 3 9.09 -7.79 0.62
N ASP A 4 8.01 -7.17 1.11
CA ASP A 4 7.90 -5.73 1.27
C ASP A 4 7.74 -5.39 2.75
N PHE A 5 8.48 -4.38 3.23
CA PHE A 5 8.31 -3.78 4.54
C PHE A 5 7.97 -2.30 4.38
N ASP A 6 6.78 -1.90 4.82
CA ASP A 6 6.41 -0.49 4.97
C ASP A 6 7.08 0.07 6.23
N LEU A 7 7.94 1.07 6.07
CA LEU A 7 8.74 1.67 7.14
C LEU A 7 8.64 3.20 7.12
N PRO A 8 8.91 3.87 8.26
CA PRO A 8 9.02 5.32 8.31
C PRO A 8 10.06 5.84 7.31
N SER A 9 9.90 7.07 6.83
CA SER A 9 10.75 7.65 5.77
C SER A 9 12.19 7.90 6.19
N TRP A 10 12.46 7.92 7.50
CA TRP A 10 13.81 8.05 8.04
C TRP A 10 14.55 6.71 8.14
N PHE A 11 13.88 5.59 7.91
CA PHE A 11 14.52 4.27 7.96
C PHE A 11 15.51 4.10 6.81
N ASP A 12 16.70 3.60 7.13
CA ASP A 12 17.78 3.36 6.19
C ASP A 12 18.35 1.96 6.41
N ALA A 13 18.10 1.05 5.45
CA ALA A 13 18.47 -0.34 5.58
C ALA A 13 19.99 -0.53 5.74
N GLU A 14 20.81 0.28 5.09
CA GLU A 14 22.28 0.14 5.08
C GLU A 14 22.91 0.50 6.43
N LYS A 15 22.19 1.26 7.27
CA LYS A 15 22.63 1.58 8.65
C LYS A 15 22.36 0.46 9.64
N HIS A 16 21.43 -0.43 9.32
CA HIS A 16 20.95 -1.46 10.24
C HIS A 16 21.36 -2.88 9.84
N PHE A 17 21.64 -3.09 8.55
CA PHE A 17 21.91 -4.40 7.99
C PHE A 17 23.14 -4.39 7.08
N GLU A 18 23.83 -5.53 7.05
CA GLU A 18 24.79 -5.83 5.99
C GLU A 18 24.02 -6.25 4.74
N CYS A 19 23.59 -5.26 3.96
CA CYS A 19 22.83 -5.44 2.73
C CYS A 19 23.42 -4.61 1.58
N ARG A 20 23.01 -4.95 0.36
CA ARG A 20 23.48 -4.35 -0.89
C ARG A 20 22.32 -3.74 -1.64
N ARG A 21 22.38 -2.44 -1.92
CA ARG A 21 21.32 -1.74 -2.68
C ARG A 21 21.14 -2.38 -4.05
N ALA A 22 19.91 -2.77 -4.36
CA ALA A 22 19.53 -3.25 -5.68
C ALA A 22 19.66 -2.11 -6.71
N SER A 23 19.66 -2.47 -7.98
CA SER A 23 19.71 -1.52 -9.09
C SER A 23 18.59 -1.78 -10.08
N MET A 24 18.27 -0.77 -10.87
CA MET A 24 17.33 -0.83 -11.99
C MET A 24 17.95 -0.16 -13.21
N VAL A 25 17.48 -0.51 -14.40
CA VAL A 25 17.88 0.18 -15.63
C VAL A 25 16.81 1.20 -16.01
N ASN A 26 17.22 2.44 -16.13
CA ASN A 26 16.38 3.53 -16.59
C ASN A 26 17.09 4.27 -17.74
N GLN A 27 16.48 4.29 -18.92
CA GLN A 27 17.07 4.91 -20.12
C GLN A 27 18.53 4.46 -20.38
N ASP A 28 18.78 3.14 -20.31
CA ASP A 28 20.11 2.50 -20.47
C ASP A 28 21.15 2.89 -19.41
N VAL A 29 20.75 3.58 -18.33
CA VAL A 29 21.59 3.92 -17.18
C VAL A 29 21.25 3.02 -16.01
N LEU A 30 22.29 2.50 -15.35
CA LEU A 30 22.15 1.74 -14.11
C LEU A 30 21.97 2.70 -12.94
N GLU A 31 20.79 2.67 -12.32
CA GLU A 31 20.41 3.53 -11.21
C GLU A 31 20.12 2.70 -9.93
N PRO A 32 20.31 3.26 -8.72
CA PRO A 32 19.90 2.60 -7.49
C PRO A 32 18.38 2.34 -7.50
N HIS A 33 17.97 1.11 -7.19
CA HIS A 33 16.56 0.79 -6.94
C HIS A 33 16.06 1.61 -5.75
N PRO A 34 14.84 2.16 -5.75
CA PRO A 34 14.38 3.10 -4.71
C PRO A 34 14.17 2.48 -3.32
N CYS A 35 13.96 1.18 -3.23
CA CYS A 35 13.64 0.50 -1.96
C CYS A 35 14.29 -0.89 -1.80
N GLY A 36 14.97 -1.39 -2.84
CA GLY A 36 15.29 -2.82 -2.95
C GLY A 36 16.69 -3.10 -2.48
N TYR A 37 16.87 -4.20 -1.74
CA TYR A 37 18.15 -4.61 -1.21
C TYR A 37 18.34 -6.13 -1.27
N TYR A 38 19.58 -6.55 -1.50
CA TYR A 38 20.02 -7.93 -1.43
C TYR A 38 20.78 -8.18 -0.14
N PHE A 39 20.48 -9.29 0.52
CA PHE A 39 21.23 -9.78 1.69
C PHE A 39 22.24 -10.88 1.30
N GLU A 40 22.20 -11.29 0.04
CA GLU A 40 23.14 -12.22 -0.56
C GLU A 40 24.34 -11.48 -1.17
N ASN A 41 25.42 -12.21 -1.42
CA ASN A 41 26.64 -11.68 -2.02
C ASN A 41 26.47 -11.44 -3.54
N ILE A 42 25.68 -10.43 -3.91
CA ILE A 42 25.46 -10.03 -5.30
C ILE A 42 26.57 -9.10 -5.81
N PRO A 43 27.09 -9.26 -7.05
CA PRO A 43 28.13 -8.39 -7.59
C PRO A 43 27.73 -6.90 -7.58
N LEU A 44 28.70 -6.01 -7.31
CA LEU A 44 28.46 -4.57 -7.19
C LEU A 44 29.19 -3.77 -8.27
N CYS A 45 28.60 -2.65 -8.67
CA CYS A 45 29.19 -1.59 -9.48
C CYS A 45 28.85 -0.25 -8.82
N ASN A 46 29.85 0.56 -8.48
CA ASN A 46 29.67 1.86 -7.84
C ASN A 46 28.77 1.84 -6.58
N GLY A 47 28.84 0.78 -5.78
CA GLY A 47 28.09 0.65 -4.52
C GLY A 47 26.65 0.13 -4.66
N ILE A 48 26.16 -0.10 -5.88
CA ILE A 48 24.85 -0.73 -6.15
C ILE A 48 25.02 -2.07 -6.85
N SER A 49 23.98 -2.89 -6.91
CA SER A 49 24.00 -4.16 -7.66
C SER A 49 24.44 -3.93 -9.12
N ALA A 50 25.43 -4.68 -9.59
CA ALA A 50 25.83 -4.69 -11.00
C ALA A 50 24.78 -5.39 -11.88
N ILE A 51 23.89 -6.18 -11.27
CA ILE A 51 22.84 -6.93 -11.94
C ILE A 51 21.50 -6.23 -11.65
N PRO A 52 20.80 -5.72 -12.68
CA PRO A 52 19.48 -5.09 -12.51
C PRO A 52 18.47 -6.05 -11.89
N TYR A 53 17.55 -5.53 -11.07
CA TYR A 53 16.62 -6.37 -10.31
C TYR A 53 15.72 -7.24 -11.21
N GLU A 54 15.42 -6.79 -12.42
CA GLU A 54 14.63 -7.54 -13.41
C GLU A 54 15.30 -8.87 -13.78
N VAL A 55 16.64 -8.88 -13.86
CA VAL A 55 17.43 -10.07 -14.23
C VAL A 55 17.90 -10.86 -13.01
N ALA A 56 18.15 -10.16 -11.90
CA ALA A 56 18.72 -10.76 -10.69
C ALA A 56 17.89 -11.94 -10.15
N ASN A 57 16.56 -11.84 -10.22
CA ASN A 57 15.66 -12.91 -9.76
C ASN A 57 15.79 -14.20 -10.61
N GLU A 58 16.08 -14.09 -11.92
CA GLU A 58 16.34 -15.24 -12.79
C GLU A 58 17.65 -15.95 -12.45
N LEU A 59 18.60 -15.21 -11.88
CA LEU A 59 19.89 -15.71 -11.41
C LEU A 59 19.83 -16.25 -9.97
N GLY A 60 18.65 -16.26 -9.36
CA GLY A 60 18.40 -16.78 -8.02
C GLY A 60 18.55 -15.75 -6.89
N PHE A 61 18.86 -14.49 -7.19
CA PHE A 61 18.95 -13.45 -6.17
C PHE A 61 17.58 -12.90 -5.81
N GLN A 62 17.22 -12.98 -4.53
CA GLN A 62 15.98 -12.41 -4.04
C GLN A 62 16.22 -11.07 -3.32
N LYS A 63 15.50 -10.03 -3.75
CA LYS A 63 15.50 -8.74 -3.05
C LYS A 63 14.45 -8.68 -1.95
N ILE A 64 14.69 -7.82 -0.97
CA ILE A 64 13.72 -7.34 0.01
C ILE A 64 13.53 -5.85 -0.23
N ASP A 65 12.27 -5.40 -0.28
CA ASP A 65 11.94 -3.99 -0.45
C ASP A 65 11.60 -3.34 0.90
N PHE A 66 12.32 -2.29 1.24
CA PHE A 66 12.03 -1.40 2.35
C PHE A 66 11.35 -0.14 1.81
N LEU A 67 10.01 -0.15 1.81
CA LEU A 67 9.17 0.90 1.25
C LEU A 67 8.98 2.02 2.28
N SER A 68 9.18 3.27 1.85
CA SER A 68 8.91 4.43 2.70
C SER A 68 7.43 4.79 2.72
N LEU A 69 6.78 4.58 3.86
CA LEU A 69 5.40 4.96 4.11
C LEU A 69 5.34 6.18 5.03
N ARG A 70 5.25 7.39 4.44
CA ARG A 70 5.24 8.68 5.18
C ARG A 70 4.18 8.78 6.27
N PHE A 71 3.08 8.04 6.17
CA PHE A 71 2.07 8.01 7.23
C PHE A 71 2.67 7.53 8.57
N LEU A 72 3.60 6.57 8.52
CA LEU A 72 4.28 6.07 9.71
C LEU A 72 5.18 7.11 10.40
N ASP A 73 5.58 8.17 9.70
CA ASP A 73 6.32 9.30 10.32
C ASP A 73 5.45 10.08 11.32
N THR A 74 4.13 9.93 11.23
CA THR A 74 3.16 10.68 12.05
C THR A 74 2.69 9.92 13.29
N LEU A 75 3.16 8.69 13.48
CA LEU A 75 2.74 7.79 14.55
C LEU A 75 3.94 7.35 15.40
N SER A 76 3.74 7.27 16.71
CA SER A 76 4.60 6.46 17.58
C SER A 76 4.33 4.97 17.35
N PHE A 77 5.22 4.10 17.85
CA PHE A 77 4.99 2.66 17.80
C PHE A 77 3.77 2.25 18.63
N GLU A 78 3.58 2.89 19.79
CA GLU A 78 2.45 2.70 20.67
C GLU A 78 1.14 3.12 20.01
N ASP A 79 1.10 4.27 19.33
CA ASP A 79 -0.05 4.72 18.57
C ASP A 79 -0.39 3.74 17.44
N LEU A 80 0.62 3.26 16.71
CA LEU A 80 0.43 2.29 15.65
C LEU A 80 -0.18 0.99 16.18
N GLN A 81 0.32 0.46 17.30
CA GLN A 81 -0.25 -0.74 17.92
C GLN A 81 -1.71 -0.51 18.34
N LYS A 82 -1.98 0.61 19.03
CA LYS A 82 -3.32 1.00 19.47
C LYS A 82 -4.30 1.06 18.29
N PHE A 83 -3.95 1.78 17.23
CA PHE A 83 -4.85 1.97 16.09
C PHE A 83 -5.00 0.71 15.24
N ARG A 84 -4.02 -0.19 15.24
CA ARG A 84 -4.11 -1.50 14.57
C ARG A 84 -5.07 -2.45 15.29
N GLU A 85 -5.16 -2.38 16.61
CA GLU A 85 -6.04 -3.24 17.42
C GLU A 85 -7.49 -2.75 17.46
N GLN A 86 -7.73 -1.50 17.07
CA GLN A 86 -9.06 -0.92 17.01
C GLN A 86 -9.79 -1.30 15.71
N GLU A 87 -11.03 -1.77 15.81
CA GLU A 87 -11.86 -2.03 14.62
C GLU A 87 -12.22 -0.72 13.89
N PRO A 88 -11.89 -0.56 12.60
CA PRO A 88 -12.15 0.66 11.87
C PRO A 88 -13.64 0.91 11.61
N GLN A 89 -14.04 2.18 11.67
CA GLN A 89 -15.39 2.60 11.28
C GLN A 89 -15.52 2.66 9.76
N TRP A 90 -15.71 1.50 9.12
CA TRP A 90 -15.69 1.36 7.65
C TRP A 90 -16.71 2.23 6.91
N TYR A 91 -17.84 2.59 7.55
CA TYR A 91 -18.82 3.52 6.96
C TYR A 91 -18.24 4.90 6.61
N LEU A 92 -17.14 5.31 7.25
CA LEU A 92 -16.43 6.55 6.96
C LEU A 92 -15.80 6.56 5.56
N LEU A 93 -15.60 5.40 4.94
CA LEU A 93 -15.15 5.29 3.54
C LEU A 93 -16.18 5.86 2.54
N GLN A 94 -17.39 6.20 2.98
CA GLN A 94 -18.40 6.87 2.16
C GLN A 94 -18.30 8.40 2.23
N LYS A 95 -17.43 8.94 3.10
CA LYS A 95 -17.32 10.36 3.42
C LYS A 95 -16.06 10.97 2.81
N GLU A 96 -16.23 11.96 1.93
CA GLU A 96 -15.13 12.61 1.22
C GLU A 96 -14.04 13.17 2.16
N GLU A 97 -14.44 13.76 3.29
CA GLU A 97 -13.53 14.34 4.28
C GLU A 97 -12.55 13.36 4.93
N TYR A 98 -12.90 12.06 4.97
CA TYR A 98 -11.99 11.00 5.42
C TYR A 98 -11.23 10.43 4.23
N VAL A 99 -11.93 10.05 3.16
CA VAL A 99 -11.31 9.41 1.98
C VAL A 99 -10.21 10.25 1.36
N SER A 100 -10.39 11.57 1.29
CA SER A 100 -9.39 12.51 0.76
C SER A 100 -8.04 12.50 1.48
N LYS A 101 -7.97 11.95 2.70
CA LYS A 101 -6.77 11.86 3.52
C LYS A 101 -6.15 10.46 3.52
N LEU A 102 -6.80 9.49 2.88
CA LEU A 102 -6.37 8.09 2.88
C LEU A 102 -5.36 7.82 1.76
N MET A 103 -4.32 7.05 2.06
CA MET A 103 -3.39 6.54 1.04
C MET A 103 -4.14 5.69 -0.01
N HIS A 104 -3.69 5.70 -1.26
CA HIS A 104 -4.33 5.02 -2.41
C HIS A 104 -5.76 5.46 -2.78
N LEU A 105 -6.67 5.64 -1.82
CA LEU A 105 -8.08 5.99 -2.03
C LEU A 105 -8.31 7.50 -2.14
N GLY A 106 -7.48 8.33 -1.50
CA GLY A 106 -7.55 9.79 -1.55
C GLY A 106 -6.97 10.43 -2.81
N THR A 107 -6.71 9.64 -3.86
CA THR A 107 -6.16 10.15 -5.13
C THR A 107 -7.21 10.98 -5.86
N ARG A 108 -6.74 12.07 -6.49
CA ARG A 108 -7.57 12.99 -7.28
C ARG A 108 -7.34 12.81 -8.78
N ASP A 109 -8.39 13.02 -9.57
CA ASP A 109 -8.28 13.09 -11.03
C ASP A 109 -7.75 14.45 -11.50
N SER A 110 -7.65 14.64 -12.82
CA SER A 110 -7.18 15.89 -13.43
C SER A 110 -8.06 17.10 -13.14
N GLU A 111 -9.30 16.89 -12.68
CA GLU A 111 -10.25 17.94 -12.29
C GLU A 111 -10.23 18.19 -10.77
N GLY A 112 -9.38 17.48 -10.04
CA GLY A 112 -9.27 17.60 -8.59
C GLY A 112 -10.35 16.83 -7.80
N LYS A 113 -11.16 15.98 -8.43
CA LYS A 113 -12.19 15.17 -7.74
C LYS A 113 -11.60 13.88 -7.21
N LEU A 114 -12.15 13.34 -6.11
CA LEU A 114 -11.70 12.04 -5.59
C LEU A 114 -12.04 10.92 -6.57
N LYS A 115 -10.99 10.32 -7.14
CA LYS A 115 -11.10 9.34 -8.23
C LYS A 115 -11.90 8.10 -7.85
N HIS A 116 -11.79 7.65 -6.60
CA HIS A 116 -12.32 6.35 -6.17
C HIS A 116 -13.51 6.45 -5.20
N LEU A 117 -13.96 7.66 -4.85
CA LEU A 117 -15.05 7.84 -3.88
C LEU A 117 -16.36 7.18 -4.35
N HIS A 118 -16.69 7.29 -5.64
CA HIS A 118 -17.88 6.67 -6.21
C HIS A 118 -17.87 5.14 -6.06
N VAL A 119 -16.71 4.49 -6.22
CA VAL A 119 -16.56 3.04 -6.03
C VAL A 119 -16.81 2.65 -4.58
N LEU A 120 -16.25 3.41 -3.63
CA LEU A 120 -16.46 3.18 -2.19
C LEU A 120 -17.94 3.36 -1.80
N GLN A 121 -18.61 4.36 -2.36
CA GLN A 121 -20.04 4.61 -2.11
C GLN A 121 -20.96 3.58 -2.78
N TYR A 122 -20.52 2.97 -3.88
CA TYR A 122 -21.24 1.89 -4.56
C TYR A 122 -21.08 0.56 -3.81
N ILE A 123 -19.85 0.17 -3.50
CA ILE A 123 -19.53 -1.12 -2.86
C ILE A 123 -19.86 -1.12 -1.36
N LYS A 124 -19.68 0.03 -0.68
CA LYS A 124 -19.86 0.19 0.77
C LYS A 124 -19.13 -0.89 1.57
N PRO A 125 -17.80 -1.03 1.40
CA PRO A 125 -17.03 -2.04 2.10
C PRO A 125 -17.20 -1.88 3.62
N SER A 126 -17.38 -3.01 4.30
CA SER A 126 -17.78 -3.07 5.70
C SER A 126 -16.86 -3.92 6.57
N CYS A 127 -15.81 -4.50 5.99
CA CYS A 127 -14.77 -5.24 6.69
C CYS A 127 -13.43 -5.16 5.94
N LEU A 128 -12.36 -5.61 6.59
CA LEU A 128 -10.99 -5.58 6.04
C LEU A 128 -10.88 -6.22 4.65
N GLU A 129 -11.51 -7.40 4.46
CA GLU A 129 -11.43 -8.12 3.19
C GLU A 129 -12.12 -7.36 2.04
N GLU A 130 -13.25 -6.70 2.31
CA GLU A 130 -13.94 -5.90 1.29
C GLU A 130 -13.14 -4.64 0.92
N VAL A 131 -12.44 -4.04 1.87
CA VAL A 131 -11.52 -2.93 1.58
C VAL A 131 -10.34 -3.40 0.73
N ALA A 132 -9.78 -4.57 1.03
CA ALA A 132 -8.74 -5.20 0.21
C ALA A 132 -9.24 -5.46 -1.23
N ASP A 133 -10.46 -5.98 -1.36
CA ASP A 133 -11.09 -6.20 -2.67
C ASP A 133 -11.28 -4.90 -3.43
N VAL A 134 -11.75 -3.83 -2.78
CA VAL A 134 -11.87 -2.50 -3.41
C VAL A 134 -10.51 -2.01 -3.91
N LEU A 135 -9.45 -2.11 -3.11
CA LEU A 135 -8.09 -1.72 -3.48
C LEU A 135 -7.55 -2.49 -4.70
N SER A 136 -8.01 -3.73 -4.89
CA SER A 136 -7.72 -4.54 -6.08
C SER A 136 -8.62 -4.16 -7.27
N LEU A 137 -9.90 -3.89 -7.04
CA LEU A 137 -10.89 -3.54 -8.07
C LEU A 137 -10.61 -2.18 -8.73
N ILE A 138 -10.12 -1.19 -7.97
CA ILE A 138 -9.81 0.15 -8.52
C ILE A 138 -8.59 0.17 -9.47
N ARG A 139 -7.91 -0.97 -9.64
CA ARG A 139 -6.78 -1.10 -10.56
C ARG A 139 -7.30 -1.16 -12.01
N PRO A 140 -6.57 -0.60 -12.99
CA PRO A 140 -7.04 -0.53 -14.38
C PRO A 140 -7.50 -1.87 -14.97
N LYS A 141 -6.81 -2.97 -14.63
CA LYS A 141 -7.15 -4.32 -15.12
C LYS A 141 -8.45 -4.89 -14.53
N ASN A 142 -8.85 -4.44 -13.33
CA ASN A 142 -9.92 -5.07 -12.55
C ASN A 142 -11.20 -4.23 -12.49
N ILE A 143 -11.18 -2.99 -13.00
CA ILE A 143 -12.29 -2.04 -12.87
C ILE A 143 -13.61 -2.57 -13.45
N ASN A 144 -13.54 -3.39 -14.50
CA ASN A 144 -14.70 -4.00 -15.16
C ASN A 144 -15.43 -5.03 -14.27
N TYR A 145 -14.83 -5.47 -13.16
CA TYR A 145 -15.45 -6.41 -12.23
C TYR A 145 -16.26 -5.74 -11.11
N ILE A 146 -16.30 -4.40 -11.03
CA ILE A 146 -16.99 -3.67 -9.95
C ILE A 146 -18.47 -4.03 -9.87
N GLU A 147 -19.19 -4.03 -10.99
CA GLU A 147 -20.62 -4.38 -11.00
C GLU A 147 -20.85 -5.85 -10.63
N GLN A 148 -20.01 -6.74 -11.14
CA GLN A 148 -20.08 -8.18 -10.85
C GLN A 148 -19.76 -8.49 -9.39
N TYR A 149 -18.94 -7.65 -8.72
CA TYR A 149 -18.55 -7.85 -7.33
C TYR A 149 -19.75 -7.79 -6.38
N ILE A 150 -20.71 -6.90 -6.65
CA ILE A 150 -21.96 -6.79 -5.86
C ILE A 150 -22.82 -8.05 -6.00
N ILE A 151 -22.79 -8.69 -7.16
CA ILE A 151 -23.58 -9.91 -7.46
C ILE A 151 -22.91 -11.14 -6.85
N ASN A 152 -21.60 -11.29 -7.02
CA ASN A 152 -20.86 -12.47 -6.55
C ASN A 152 -19.40 -12.14 -6.21
N LYS A 153 -19.17 -11.77 -4.94
CA LYS A 153 -17.85 -11.44 -4.39
C LYS A 153 -16.85 -12.58 -4.57
N GLN A 154 -17.26 -13.83 -4.31
CA GLN A 154 -16.35 -14.97 -4.34
C GLN A 154 -15.85 -15.27 -5.76
N TYR A 155 -16.74 -15.21 -6.75
CA TYR A 155 -16.36 -15.32 -8.16
C TYR A 155 -15.37 -14.21 -8.54
N VAL A 156 -15.67 -12.96 -8.21
CA VAL A 156 -14.79 -11.84 -8.56
C VAL A 156 -13.43 -11.95 -7.87
N ARG A 157 -13.36 -12.36 -6.59
CA ARG A 157 -12.10 -12.64 -5.88
C ARG A 157 -11.24 -13.66 -6.60
N SER A 158 -11.85 -14.71 -7.13
CA SER A 158 -11.15 -15.71 -7.96
C SER A 158 -10.59 -15.16 -9.26
N LYS A 159 -11.09 -14.01 -9.75
CA LYS A 159 -10.60 -13.34 -10.95
C LYS A 159 -9.53 -12.30 -10.61
N ILE A 160 -9.82 -11.38 -9.70
CA ILE A 160 -8.94 -10.23 -9.40
C ILE A 160 -7.65 -10.62 -8.68
N TYR A 161 -7.61 -11.79 -8.04
CA TYR A 161 -6.40 -12.34 -7.40
C TYR A 161 -5.79 -13.53 -8.17
N SER A 162 -6.34 -13.90 -9.33
CA SER A 162 -5.77 -14.93 -10.20
C SER A 162 -4.78 -14.34 -11.19
N GLN A 163 -3.71 -15.08 -11.48
CA GLN A 163 -2.74 -14.72 -12.50
C GLN A 163 -3.30 -15.13 -13.88
N ASN A 164 -3.76 -14.16 -14.67
CA ASN A 164 -4.09 -14.38 -16.07
C ASN A 164 -3.10 -13.58 -16.94
N GLY A 165 -1.93 -14.18 -17.24
CA GLY A 165 -0.91 -13.64 -18.15
C GLY A 165 0.41 -13.18 -17.51
N ASP A 166 1.37 -12.76 -18.34
CA ASP A 166 2.76 -12.42 -18.00
C ASP A 166 2.97 -11.02 -17.39
N GLY A 167 1.94 -10.44 -16.79
CA GLY A 167 2.01 -9.10 -16.20
C GLY A 167 2.12 -9.10 -14.67
N TYR A 168 2.55 -7.96 -14.09
CA TYR A 168 2.50 -7.73 -12.65
C TYR A 168 1.10 -8.04 -12.09
N LEU A 169 1.06 -8.93 -11.09
CA LEU A 169 -0.14 -9.33 -10.37
C LEU A 169 -0.20 -8.57 -9.05
N PHE A 170 -1.28 -7.81 -8.84
CA PHE A 170 -1.59 -7.23 -7.54
C PHE A 170 -2.03 -8.34 -6.58
N LYS A 171 -1.09 -8.82 -5.75
CA LYS A 171 -1.30 -9.98 -4.88
C LYS A 171 -2.32 -9.68 -3.79
N ARG A 172 -3.07 -10.71 -3.39
CA ARG A 172 -4.02 -10.62 -2.26
C ARG A 172 -3.35 -10.17 -0.96
N SER A 173 -2.14 -10.64 -0.67
CA SER A 173 -1.37 -10.20 0.51
C SER A 173 -1.14 -8.70 0.54
N HIS A 174 -0.78 -8.11 -0.61
CA HIS A 174 -0.53 -6.69 -0.75
C HIS A 174 -1.83 -5.87 -0.63
N ALA A 175 -2.93 -6.37 -1.19
CA ALA A 175 -4.27 -5.78 -1.01
C ALA A 175 -4.68 -5.71 0.47
N PHE A 176 -4.46 -6.80 1.21
CA PHE A 176 -4.74 -6.86 2.65
C PHE A 176 -3.83 -5.96 3.48
N SER A 177 -2.53 -5.90 3.16
CA SER A 177 -1.59 -4.98 3.83
C SER A 177 -2.07 -3.53 3.71
N TYR A 178 -2.41 -3.11 2.49
CA TYR A 178 -2.97 -1.77 2.26
C TYR A 178 -4.30 -1.56 2.97
N ALA A 179 -5.19 -2.55 2.99
CA ALA A 179 -6.45 -2.44 3.73
C ALA A 179 -6.22 -2.24 5.24
N GLN A 180 -5.20 -2.89 5.83
CA GLN A 180 -4.82 -2.68 7.23
C GLN A 180 -4.32 -1.26 7.46
N ASN A 181 -3.43 -0.76 6.58
CA ASN A 181 -2.95 0.63 6.65
C ASN A 181 -4.09 1.64 6.53
N ILE A 182 -5.10 1.38 5.70
CA ILE A 182 -6.32 2.20 5.60
C ILE A 182 -7.12 2.19 6.90
N GLY A 183 -7.27 1.01 7.52
CA GLY A 183 -7.93 0.88 8.83
C GLY A 183 -7.25 1.71 9.91
N VAL A 184 -5.92 1.60 10.01
CA VAL A 184 -5.10 2.40 10.94
C VAL A 184 -5.26 3.90 10.67
N GLN A 185 -5.21 4.32 9.39
CA GLN A 185 -5.40 5.73 9.02
C GLN A 185 -6.78 6.25 9.41
N LEU A 186 -7.85 5.47 9.20
CA LEU A 186 -9.19 5.85 9.62
C LEU A 186 -9.27 6.05 11.14
N ASN A 187 -8.75 5.11 11.93
CA ASN A 187 -8.75 5.19 13.39
C ASN A 187 -7.97 6.41 13.89
N PHE A 188 -6.81 6.68 13.30
CA PHE A 188 -6.03 7.87 13.59
C PHE A 188 -6.82 9.16 13.29
N LEU A 189 -7.47 9.26 12.12
CA LEU A 189 -8.25 10.44 11.74
C LEU A 189 -9.44 10.69 12.68
N VAL A 190 -10.12 9.62 13.11
CA VAL A 190 -11.21 9.70 14.11
C VAL A 190 -10.68 10.21 15.44
N SER A 191 -9.53 9.70 15.90
CA SER A 191 -8.92 10.14 17.17
C SER A 191 -8.57 11.63 17.17
N LYS A 192 -8.05 12.15 16.05
CA LYS A 192 -7.73 13.57 15.90
C LYS A 192 -8.96 14.47 15.92
N LYS A 193 -10.05 14.05 15.27
CA LYS A 193 -11.32 14.80 15.30
C LYS A 193 -11.94 14.83 16.69
N SER A 194 -12.01 13.67 17.36
CA SER A 194 -12.53 13.62 18.73
C SER A 194 -11.73 14.49 19.70
N PHE A 195 -10.41 14.59 19.52
CA PHE A 195 -9.58 15.49 20.31
C PHE A 195 -9.98 16.96 20.11
N LEU A 196 -10.10 17.40 18.85
CA LEU A 196 -10.50 18.77 18.52
C LEU A 196 -11.90 19.11 19.04
N ASP A 197 -12.88 18.21 18.84
CA ASP A 197 -14.26 18.44 19.30
C ASP A 197 -14.34 18.56 20.84
N ASN A 198 -13.47 17.86 21.58
CA ASN A 198 -13.39 17.95 23.03
C ASN A 198 -12.72 19.24 23.52
N GLU A 199 -11.73 19.80 22.81
CA GLU A 199 -11.11 21.07 23.20
C GLU A 199 -12.09 22.27 23.05
N PHE A 200 -13.02 22.20 22.08
CA PHE A 200 -14.05 23.23 21.91
C PHE A 200 -15.20 23.14 22.93
N LEU A 201 -15.28 22.08 23.73
CA LEU A 201 -16.27 21.91 24.80
C LEU A 201 -15.79 22.38 26.18
N ILE A 202 -14.57 22.92 26.28
CA ILE A 202 -13.95 23.38 27.55
C ILE A 202 -14.04 24.92 27.71
N TYR A 203 -14.80 25.62 26.87
CA TYR A 203 -15.11 27.05 27.01
C TYR A 203 -16.62 27.30 27.08
#